data_AF-X1SL40-F1
#
_entry.id   AF-X1SL40-F1
#
_cell.length_a   1.000
_cell.length_b   1.000
_cell.length_c   1.000
_cell.angle_alpha   90.00
_cell.angle_beta   90.00
_cell.angle_gamma   90.00
#
_symmetry.space_group_name_H-M   'P 1'
#
loop_
_entity.id
_entity.type
_entity.pdbx_description
1 polymer ?
#
loop_
_entity_poly.entity_id
_entity_poly.type
_entity_poly.pdbx_seq_one_letter_code
_entity_poly.pdbx_strand_id
1 'polypeptide(L)' 'MKTKSLRGRDYITLMDFSKEEIETLLDMAIRLKMDRASGRKHHLLEDKTIFLLFYNRSLRTRNSFESGIMQLG' A
#
# COMPACT_ATOMS: atom_id res chain seq x y z
N MET A 1 0.40 -1.79 16.90
CA MET A 1 -0.32 -2.12 15.66
C MET A 1 -1.64 -2.74 16.08
N LYS A 2 -2.79 -2.25 15.58
CA LYS A 2 -4.11 -2.71 16.06
C LYS A 2 -4.52 -4.08 15.49
N THR A 3 -3.72 -4.62 14.56
CA THR A 3 -3.91 -5.92 13.88
C THR A 3 -2.63 -6.76 13.96
N LYS A 4 -2.77 -8.10 13.99
CA LYS A 4 -1.64 -9.06 14.04
C LYS A 4 -0.88 -9.20 12.71
N SER A 5 -1.55 -9.37 11.56
CA SER A 5 -0.90 -9.50 10.24
C SER A 5 -1.91 -9.40 9.09
N LEU A 6 -1.50 -8.81 7.96
CA LEU A 6 -2.23 -8.82 6.68
C LEU A 6 -1.47 -9.57 5.57
N ARG A 7 -0.38 -10.27 5.91
CA ARG A 7 0.48 -10.95 4.93
C ARG A 7 -0.27 -12.09 4.25
N GLY A 8 -0.24 -12.11 2.91
CA GLY A 8 -0.87 -13.16 2.10
C GLY A 8 -2.39 -13.02 1.95
N ARG A 9 -2.98 -11.90 2.37
CA ARG A 9 -4.39 -11.58 2.09
C ARG A 9 -4.53 -10.79 0.80
N ASP A 10 -5.60 -11.10 0.08
CA ASP A 10 -6.07 -10.28 -1.05
C ASP A 10 -6.97 -9.15 -0.54
N TYR A 11 -6.85 -7.97 -1.17
CA TYR A 11 -7.71 -6.82 -0.90
C TYR A 11 -8.69 -6.65 -2.07
N ILE A 12 -9.90 -7.20 -1.93
CA ILE A 12 -10.94 -7.17 -2.99
C ILE A 12 -12.07 -6.22 -2.60
N THR A 13 -12.61 -6.36 -1.39
CA THR A 13 -13.66 -5.48 -0.88
C THR A 13 -13.37 -5.04 0.56
N LEU A 14 -13.86 -3.85 0.93
CA LEU A 14 -13.72 -3.31 2.29
C LEU A 14 -14.42 -4.20 3.33
N MET A 15 -15.48 -4.91 2.93
CA MET A 15 -16.26 -5.79 3.81
C MET A 15 -15.45 -6.99 4.33
N ASP A 16 -14.34 -7.33 3.69
CA ASP A 16 -13.48 -8.43 4.16
C ASP A 16 -12.65 -8.02 5.38
N PHE A 17 -12.57 -6.73 5.71
CA PHE A 17 -11.67 -6.20 6.73
C PHE A 17 -12.40 -5.74 7.98
N SER A 18 -11.81 -6.01 9.14
CA SER A 18 -12.28 -5.44 10.39
C SER A 18 -11.96 -3.95 10.47
N LYS A 19 -12.65 -3.22 11.34
CA LYS A 19 -12.38 -1.81 11.59
C LYS A 19 -10.92 -1.58 12.00
N GLU A 20 -10.38 -2.43 12.86
CA GLU A 20 -9.01 -2.35 13.38
C GLU A 20 -7.96 -2.59 12.30
N GLU A 21 -8.27 -3.44 11.31
CA GLU A 21 -7.43 -3.67 10.14
C GLU A 21 -7.38 -2.42 9.26
N ILE A 22 -8.53 -1.81 9.00
CA ILE A 22 -8.60 -0.55 8.23
C ILE A 22 -7.91 0.59 8.95
N GLU A 23 -8.11 0.74 10.26
CA GLU A 23 -7.38 1.74 11.05
C GLU A 23 -5.87 1.52 10.98
N THR A 24 -5.42 0.26 11.00
CA THR A 24 -3.99 -0.07 10.85
C THR A 24 -3.46 0.33 9.47
N LEU A 25 -4.23 0.12 8.39
CA LEU A 25 -3.85 0.55 7.04
C LEU A 25 -3.74 2.07 6.93
N LEU A 26 -4.68 2.81 7.53
CA LEU A 26 -4.69 4.27 7.54
C LEU A 26 -3.51 4.84 8.34
N ASP A 27 -3.25 4.31 9.54
CA ASP A 27 -2.10 4.71 10.36
C ASP A 27 -0.78 4.49 9.59
N MET A 28 -0.67 3.37 8.88
CA MET A 28 0.50 3.09 8.05
C MET A 28 0.64 4.05 6.87
N ALA A 29 -0.46 4.36 6.16
CA ALA A 29 -0.45 5.31 5.05
C ALA A 29 -0.01 6.72 5.50
N ILE A 30 -0.48 7.18 6.66
CA ILE A 30 -0.07 8.46 7.25
C ILE A 30 1.42 8.46 7.55
N ARG A 31 1.92 7.39 8.20
CA ARG A 31 3.35 7.26 8.52
C ARG A 31 4.23 7.32 7.27
N LEU A 32 3.90 6.54 6.23
CA LEU A 32 4.68 6.53 4.97
C LEU A 32 4.67 7.90 4.29
N LYS A 33 3.51 8.59 4.31
CA LYS A 33 3.41 9.96 3.80
C LYS A 33 4.31 10.93 4.56
N MET A 34 4.36 10.83 5.89
CA MET A 34 5.22 11.66 6.73
C MET A 34 6.70 11.34 6.54
N ASP A 35 7.06 10.05 6.46
CA ASP A 35 8.45 9.61 6.23
C ASP A 35 8.96 10.20 4.91
N ARG A 36 8.18 10.08 3.82
CA ARG A 36 8.47 10.70 2.53
C ARG A 36 8.59 12.23 2.62
N ALA A 37 7.64 12.89 3.28
CA ALA A 37 7.66 14.35 3.43
C ALA A 37 8.90 14.85 4.22
N SER A 38 9.37 14.04 5.18
CA SER A 38 10.58 14.32 5.96
C SER A 38 11.89 13.92 5.27
N GLY A 39 11.84 13.41 4.03
CA GLY A 39 13.01 12.92 3.30
C GLY A 39 13.61 11.62 3.84
N ARG A 40 12.93 10.93 4.77
CA ARG A 40 13.35 9.64 5.31
C ARG A 40 13.06 8.55 4.29
N LYS A 41 14.12 8.00 3.69
CA LYS A 41 14.03 6.86 2.76
C LYS A 41 13.82 5.57 3.54
N HIS A 42 13.04 4.66 2.95
CA HIS A 42 12.83 3.31 3.44
C HIS A 42 12.76 2.34 2.25
N HIS A 43 13.29 1.13 2.41
CA HIS A 43 13.23 0.06 1.40
C HIS A 43 12.45 -1.12 1.99
N LEU A 44 11.14 -0.92 2.17
CA LEU A 44 10.25 -1.91 2.79
C LEU A 44 9.91 -3.06 1.84
N LEU A 45 9.97 -2.84 0.53
CA LEU A 45 9.63 -3.80 -0.51
C LEU A 45 10.79 -3.99 -1.51
N GLU A 46 12.03 -3.93 -1.01
CA GLU A 46 13.23 -4.13 -1.84
C GLU A 46 13.14 -5.41 -2.68
N ASP A 47 13.45 -5.26 -3.97
CA ASP A 47 13.41 -6.32 -4.99
C ASP A 47 12.02 -6.98 -5.17
N LYS A 48 10.93 -6.30 -4.79
CA LYS A 48 9.56 -6.78 -5.07
C LYS A 48 9.02 -6.18 -6.35
N THR A 49 8.47 -7.03 -7.20
CA THR A 49 7.83 -6.65 -8.45
C THR A 49 6.31 -6.79 -8.34
N ILE A 50 5.58 -5.83 -8.87
CA ILE A 50 4.13 -5.94 -9.08
C ILE A 50 3.80 -6.04 -10.57
N PHE A 51 2.76 -6.81 -10.89
CA PHE A 51 2.18 -6.85 -12.21
C PHE A 51 0.82 -6.19 -12.19
N LEU A 52 0.61 -5.23 -13.09
CA LEU A 52 -0.62 -4.45 -13.18
C LEU A 52 -1.42 -4.87 -14.41
N LEU A 53 -2.49 -5.62 -14.17
CA LEU A 53 -3.40 -6.11 -15.22
C LEU A 53 -4.68 -5.25 -15.24
N PHE A 54 -4.90 -4.55 -16.34
CA PHE A 54 -6.06 -3.65 -16.52
C PHE A 54 -6.77 -3.99 -17.82
N TYR A 55 -8.04 -4.43 -17.72
CA TYR A 55 -8.90 -4.63 -18.90
C TYR A 55 -9.35 -3.30 -19.50
N ASN A 56 -9.71 -2.34 -18.65
CA ASN A 56 -10.09 -0.98 -19.03
C ASN A 56 -9.02 0.03 -18.64
N ARG A 57 -8.92 1.13 -19.37
CA ARG A 57 -7.94 2.19 -19.09
C ARG A 57 -8.26 2.91 -17.77
N SER A 58 -7.38 2.79 -16.77
CA SER A 58 -7.42 3.60 -15.55
C SER A 58 -6.04 4.18 -15.21
N LEU A 59 -5.77 5.39 -15.73
CA LEU A 59 -4.46 6.03 -15.59
C LEU A 59 -4.13 6.40 -14.15
N ARG A 60 -5.08 6.95 -13.40
CA ARG A 60 -4.84 7.37 -12.01
C ARG A 60 -4.49 6.18 -11.13
N THR A 61 -5.24 5.08 -11.25
CA THR A 61 -5.02 3.85 -10.48
C THR A 61 -3.65 3.26 -10.83
N ARG A 62 -3.34 3.10 -12.12
CA ARG A 62 -2.04 2.58 -12.57
C ARG A 62 -0.88 3.41 -12.01
N ASN A 63 -0.89 4.72 -12.26
CA ASN A 63 0.19 5.60 -11.83
C ASN A 63 0.35 5.61 -10.30
N SER A 64 -0.75 5.53 -9.54
CA SER A 64 -0.67 5.46 -8.07
C SER A 64 -0.03 4.16 -7.56
N PHE A 65 -0.35 3.02 -8.17
CA PHE A 65 0.24 1.73 -7.79
C PHE A 65 1.72 1.66 -8.15
N GLU A 66 2.08 2.07 -9.37
CA GLU A 66 3.48 2.13 -9.83
C GLU A 66 4.31 3.05 -8.94
N SER A 67 3.81 4.26 -8.67
CA SER A 67 4.48 5.21 -7.80
C SER A 67 4.62 4.69 -6.36
N GLY A 68 3.61 3.98 -5.86
CA GLY A 68 3.58 3.43 -4.51
C GLY A 68 4.65 2.37 -4.30
N ILE A 69 4.74 1.38 -5.21
CA ILE A 69 5.78 0.33 -5.13
C ILE A 69 7.17 0.93 -5.31
N MET A 70 7.38 1.77 -6.33
CA MET A 70 8.69 2.41 -6.55
C MET A 70 9.21 3.19 -5.33
N GLN A 71 8.31 3.82 -4.56
CA GLN A 71 8.68 4.56 -3.35
C GLN A 71 9.05 3.67 -2.16
N LEU A 72 8.64 2.41 -2.18
CA LEU A 72 8.87 1.46 -1.09
C LEU A 72 10.18 0.67 -1.26
N GLY A 73 10.96 0.93 -2.32
CA GLY A 73 12.11 0.11 -2.72
C GLY A 73 11.70 -1.03 -3.62
#